data_AF-A0A840D2N8-F1
#
_entry.id   AF-A0A840D2N8-F1
#
_cell.length_a   1.000
_cell.length_b   1.000
_cell.length_c   1.000
_cell.angle_alpha   90.00
_cell.angle_beta   90.00
_cell.angle_gamma   90.00
#
_symmetry.space_group_name_H-M   'P 1'
#
loop_
_entity.id
_entity.type
_entity.pdbx_description
1 polymer ?
#
loop_
_entity_poly.entity_id
_entity_poly.type
_entity_poly.pdbx_seq_one_letter_code
_entity_poly.pdbx_strand_id
1 'polypeptide(L)'
;MKLLKSLIIPLLFLLLFSAGDIDAENKMKIPLVEGYDNPSFQIENTTVEPVRLYIQDKPYSDSSVTVFLEMKIAENDQQHSTYLNYWEINTSGLKENYPKAFGKHLFSLEVNETKGKAEVFLIVEENDFGKPFFLELNQKTMIDSLVISFDMSVTGRGSRNADEAFHDIGMGWIKLSANGEEETITFDSDELFDKKRLSFDWKEYRMWILAYPETSVQLKVERSCPNPKTAGRFKN
;
A
#
# COMPACT_ATOMS: atom_id res chain seq x y z
N MET A 1 -31.14 -45.73 5.25
CA MET A 1 -29.74 -45.20 5.23
C MET A 1 -29.47 -44.32 4.00
N LYS A 2 -30.27 -43.27 3.77
CA LYS A 2 -30.07 -42.33 2.64
C LYS A 2 -30.39 -40.89 3.02
N LEU A 3 -30.05 -40.46 4.25
CA LEU A 3 -30.24 -39.07 4.70
C LEU A 3 -29.03 -38.53 5.50
N LEU A 4 -27.88 -39.23 5.49
CA LEU A 4 -26.70 -38.80 6.24
C LEU A 4 -25.54 -38.26 5.36
N LYS A 5 -25.75 -38.08 4.06
CA LYS A 5 -24.70 -37.61 3.12
C LYS A 5 -24.82 -36.15 2.70
N SER A 6 -25.84 -35.42 3.17
CA SER A 6 -26.11 -34.04 2.70
C SER A 6 -25.77 -32.95 3.73
N LEU A 7 -25.27 -33.29 4.92
CA LEU A 7 -25.00 -32.30 5.98
C LEU A 7 -23.52 -32.06 6.26
N ILE A 8 -22.60 -32.76 5.58
CA ILE A 8 -21.14 -32.63 5.81
C ILE A 8 -20.50 -31.62 4.84
N ILE A 9 -21.16 -31.28 3.73
CA ILE A 9 -20.58 -30.42 2.69
C ILE A 9 -20.66 -28.91 3.00
N PRO A 10 -21.68 -28.35 3.68
CA PRO A 10 -21.64 -26.92 4.02
C PRO A 10 -20.75 -26.63 5.25
N LEU A 11 -20.42 -27.65 6.06
CA LEU A 11 -19.56 -27.48 7.24
C LEU A 11 -18.07 -27.42 6.87
N LEU A 12 -17.67 -28.00 5.74
CA LEU A 12 -16.29 -27.91 5.23
C LEU A 12 -15.99 -26.54 4.59
N PHE A 13 -17.01 -25.86 4.04
CA PHE A 13 -16.85 -24.51 3.48
C PHE A 13 -16.74 -23.41 4.56
N LEU A 14 -17.25 -23.67 5.77
CA LEU A 14 -17.11 -22.77 6.91
C LEU A 14 -15.72 -22.81 7.58
N LEU A 15 -14.89 -23.81 7.26
CA LEU A 15 -13.54 -23.97 7.81
C LEU A 15 -12.43 -23.45 6.88
N LEU A 16 -12.77 -22.95 5.68
CA LEU A 16 -11.83 -22.31 4.75
C LEU A 16 -11.80 -20.78 4.84
N PHE A 17 -12.57 -20.19 5.77
CA PHE A 17 -12.16 -18.89 6.31
C PHE A 17 -10.94 -19.18 7.18
N SER A 18 -9.75 -19.21 6.55
CA SER A 18 -8.51 -18.94 7.25
C SER A 18 -8.68 -17.56 7.87
N ALA A 19 -9.16 -17.53 9.12
CA ALA A 19 -8.95 -16.39 9.97
C ALA A 19 -7.46 -16.17 9.93
N GLY A 20 -7.02 -15.11 9.24
CA GLY A 20 -5.64 -14.69 9.37
C GLY A 20 -5.37 -14.54 10.85
N ASP A 21 -4.27 -15.09 11.34
CA ASP A 21 -3.88 -14.86 12.73
C ASP A 21 -3.78 -13.35 12.90
N ILE A 22 -4.68 -12.78 13.71
CA ILE A 22 -4.61 -11.39 14.12
C ILE A 22 -3.59 -11.36 15.24
N ASP A 23 -2.35 -10.98 14.93
CA ASP A 23 -1.29 -10.81 15.94
C ASP A 23 -1.61 -9.59 16.84
N ALA A 24 -0.92 -9.47 17.97
CA ALA A 24 -1.05 -8.42 18.98
C ALA A 24 -0.92 -6.98 18.42
N GLU A 25 -0.48 -6.83 17.17
CA GLU A 25 -0.38 -5.57 16.42
C GLU A 25 -1.58 -5.31 15.48
N ASN A 26 -2.70 -6.04 15.62
CA ASN A 26 -3.87 -5.97 14.73
C ASN A 26 -3.53 -6.24 13.24
N LYS A 27 -2.56 -7.11 13.00
CA LYS A 27 -2.14 -7.51 11.65
C LYS A 27 -2.84 -8.80 11.27
N MET A 28 -3.59 -8.80 10.17
CA MET A 28 -4.12 -10.01 9.58
C MET A 28 -3.08 -10.62 8.65
N LYS A 29 -2.73 -11.89 8.90
CA LYS A 29 -1.76 -12.64 8.10
C LYS A 29 -2.45 -13.72 7.27
N ILE A 30 -2.43 -13.59 5.95
CA ILE A 30 -3.11 -14.49 5.01
C ILE A 30 -2.04 -15.31 4.26
N PRO A 31 -2.00 -16.65 4.44
CA PRO A 31 -1.06 -17.48 3.69
C PRO A 31 -1.41 -17.47 2.21
N LEU A 32 -0.39 -17.35 1.37
CA LEU A 32 -0.53 -17.39 -0.09
C LEU A 32 0.12 -18.63 -0.68
N VAL A 33 -0.48 -19.14 -1.74
CA VAL A 33 0.04 -20.23 -2.57
C VAL A 33 0.46 -19.66 -3.92
N GLU A 34 1.60 -20.10 -4.45
CA GLU A 34 2.04 -19.70 -5.79
C GLU A 34 0.99 -20.09 -6.86
N GLY A 35 0.80 -19.23 -7.86
CA GLY A 35 -0.17 -19.44 -8.92
C GLY A 35 -1.40 -18.54 -8.77
N TYR A 36 -2.58 -19.07 -9.12
CA TYR A 36 -3.83 -18.31 -9.30
C TYR A 36 -4.94 -18.74 -8.34
N ASP A 37 -4.67 -19.70 -7.46
CA ASP A 37 -5.70 -20.41 -6.68
C ASP A 37 -5.94 -19.81 -5.28
N ASN A 38 -5.46 -18.59 -5.03
CA ASN A 38 -5.68 -17.94 -3.74
C ASN A 38 -7.13 -17.46 -3.64
N PRO A 39 -7.83 -17.74 -2.52
CA PRO A 39 -9.21 -17.31 -2.36
C PRO A 39 -9.30 -15.79 -2.18
N SER A 40 -10.37 -15.20 -2.73
CA SER A 40 -10.77 -13.84 -2.38
C SER A 40 -11.23 -13.78 -0.93
N PHE A 41 -11.02 -12.65 -0.28
CA PHE A 41 -11.50 -12.39 1.08
C PHE A 41 -12.10 -10.98 1.18
N GLN A 42 -12.87 -10.75 2.24
CA GLN A 42 -13.50 -9.46 2.51
C GLN A 42 -12.90 -8.81 3.76
N ILE A 43 -12.64 -7.51 3.67
CA ILE A 43 -12.26 -6.65 4.78
C ILE A 43 -13.20 -5.45 4.76
N GLU A 44 -14.00 -5.29 5.81
CA GLU A 44 -15.10 -4.32 5.84
C GLU A 44 -16.03 -4.46 4.60
N ASN A 45 -16.08 -3.43 3.76
CA ASN A 45 -16.84 -3.36 2.50
C ASN A 45 -15.97 -3.64 1.25
N THR A 46 -14.70 -3.99 1.44
CA THR A 46 -13.72 -4.19 0.38
C THR A 46 -13.50 -5.69 0.14
N THR A 47 -13.64 -6.13 -1.12
CA THR A 47 -13.24 -7.48 -1.55
C THR A 47 -11.83 -7.42 -2.13
N VAL A 48 -10.94 -8.28 -1.64
CA VAL A 48 -9.57 -8.42 -2.14
C VAL A 48 -9.43 -9.79 -2.80
N GLU A 49 -9.02 -9.78 -4.06
CA GLU A 49 -8.78 -10.97 -4.88
C GLU A 49 -7.29 -11.03 -5.21
N PRO A 50 -6.49 -11.89 -4.55
CA PRO A 50 -5.13 -12.18 -4.99
C PRO A 50 -5.21 -12.93 -6.32
N VAL A 51 -4.83 -12.29 -7.42
CA VAL A 51 -5.03 -12.79 -8.79
C VAL A 51 -3.92 -13.76 -9.18
N ARG A 52 -2.67 -13.36 -8.92
CA ARG A 52 -1.50 -14.14 -9.33
C ARG A 52 -0.35 -13.89 -8.38
N LEU A 53 0.10 -14.95 -7.71
CA LEU A 53 1.36 -14.96 -7.00
C LEU A 53 2.43 -15.62 -7.86
N TYR A 54 3.54 -14.93 -8.05
CA TYR A 54 4.74 -15.44 -8.71
C TYR A 54 5.92 -15.36 -7.74
N ILE A 55 6.62 -16.49 -7.56
CA ILE A 55 7.79 -16.59 -6.71
C ILE A 55 8.97 -16.94 -7.60
N GLN A 56 9.95 -16.05 -7.68
CA GLN A 56 11.22 -16.34 -8.32
C GLN A 56 12.21 -16.81 -7.26
N ASP A 57 12.53 -18.09 -7.30
CA ASP A 57 13.62 -18.66 -6.51
C ASP A 57 14.96 -18.04 -6.94
N LYS A 58 15.83 -17.83 -5.93
CA LYS A 58 17.18 -17.23 -5.98
C LYS A 58 17.83 -17.37 -7.37
N PRO A 59 17.73 -16.36 -8.25
CA PRO A 59 18.28 -16.46 -9.60
C PRO A 59 19.81 -16.61 -9.61
N TYR A 60 20.49 -16.22 -8.53
CA TYR A 60 21.94 -16.33 -8.31
C TYR A 60 22.26 -16.71 -6.84
N SER A 61 23.47 -17.22 -6.56
CA SER A 61 23.89 -17.64 -5.21
C SER A 61 23.75 -16.55 -4.15
N ASP A 62 23.83 -15.29 -4.58
CA ASP A 62 23.85 -14.11 -3.72
C ASP A 62 22.54 -13.32 -3.79
N SER A 63 21.51 -13.83 -4.47
CA SER A 63 20.16 -13.22 -4.50
C SER A 63 19.24 -13.84 -3.46
N SER A 64 18.26 -13.06 -3.00
CA SER A 64 17.11 -13.56 -2.24
C SER A 64 15.98 -13.99 -3.18
N VAL A 65 14.90 -14.51 -2.59
CA VAL A 65 13.63 -14.71 -3.29
C VAL A 65 13.01 -13.37 -3.69
N THR A 66 12.54 -13.30 -4.94
CA THR A 66 11.68 -12.21 -5.41
C THR A 66 10.25 -12.70 -5.47
N VAL A 67 9.31 -11.94 -4.93
CA VAL A 67 7.87 -12.24 -4.97
C VAL A 67 7.12 -11.10 -5.62
N PHE A 68 6.22 -11.45 -6.53
CA PHE A 68 5.27 -10.55 -7.16
C PHE A 68 3.86 -11.07 -6.90
N LEU A 69 2.98 -10.22 -6.38
CA LEU A 69 1.57 -10.52 -6.20
C LEU A 69 0.72 -9.49 -6.94
N GLU A 70 -0.02 -9.94 -7.95
CA GLU A 70 -1.11 -9.16 -8.54
C GLU A 70 -2.37 -9.32 -7.68
N MET A 71 -3.09 -8.22 -7.45
CA MET A 71 -4.34 -8.21 -6.71
C MET A 71 -5.38 -7.35 -7.42
N LYS A 72 -6.65 -7.71 -7.29
CA LYS A 72 -7.76 -6.78 -7.52
C LYS A 72 -8.37 -6.42 -6.19
N ILE A 73 -8.68 -5.15 -6.04
CA ILE A 73 -9.38 -4.63 -4.88
C ILE A 73 -10.67 -4.00 -5.40
N ALA A 74 -11.80 -4.47 -4.88
CA ALA A 74 -13.12 -3.98 -5.25
C ALA A 74 -13.80 -3.39 -4.02
N GLU A 75 -14.20 -2.12 -4.10
CA GLU A 75 -14.98 -1.44 -3.08
C GLU A 75 -16.20 -0.80 -3.75
N ASN A 76 -17.41 -1.18 -3.31
CA ASN A 76 -18.66 -0.82 -3.97
C ASN A 76 -18.65 -1.21 -5.46
N ASP A 77 -18.92 -0.27 -6.37
CA ASP A 77 -18.95 -0.48 -7.82
C ASP A 77 -17.59 -0.19 -8.51
N GLN A 78 -16.54 0.09 -7.73
CA GLN A 78 -15.20 0.38 -8.26
C GLN A 78 -14.27 -0.81 -8.06
N GLN A 79 -13.52 -1.15 -9.10
CA GLN A 79 -12.51 -2.20 -9.08
C GLN A 79 -11.18 -1.63 -9.54
N HIS A 80 -10.12 -2.00 -8.83
CA HIS A 80 -8.77 -1.54 -9.07
C HIS A 80 -7.81 -2.72 -9.09
N SER A 81 -7.00 -2.83 -10.13
CA SER A 81 -5.88 -3.77 -10.16
C SER A 81 -4.64 -3.09 -9.58
N THR A 82 -3.95 -3.79 -8.70
CA THR A 82 -2.70 -3.35 -8.08
C THR A 82 -1.73 -4.52 -7.96
N TYR A 83 -0.52 -4.25 -7.50
CA TYR A 83 0.50 -5.26 -7.30
C TYR A 83 1.34 -4.99 -6.05
N LEU A 84 1.80 -6.04 -5.39
CA LEU A 84 2.81 -5.98 -4.33
C LEU A 84 4.07 -6.69 -4.81
N ASN A 85 5.21 -6.14 -4.40
CA ASN A 85 6.50 -6.73 -4.67
C ASN A 85 7.25 -6.97 -3.36
N TYR A 86 8.09 -7.98 -3.37
CA TYR A 86 9.09 -8.25 -2.35
C TYR A 86 10.38 -8.65 -3.06
N TRP A 87 11.50 -8.05 -2.67
CA TRP A 87 12.82 -8.57 -2.96
C TRP A 87 13.78 -8.14 -1.86
N GLU A 88 14.83 -8.92 -1.65
CA GLU A 88 15.89 -8.64 -0.68
C GLU A 88 17.27 -8.70 -1.37
N ILE A 89 18.13 -7.73 -1.10
CA ILE A 89 19.51 -7.76 -1.61
C ILE A 89 20.42 -8.17 -0.45
N ASN A 90 20.97 -9.40 -0.52
CA ASN A 90 21.77 -10.03 0.56
C ASN A 90 22.97 -9.19 1.04
N THR A 91 23.42 -8.19 0.27
CA THR A 91 24.61 -7.39 0.56
C THR A 91 24.32 -5.96 1.01
N SER A 92 23.08 -5.46 0.91
CA SER A 92 22.78 -4.04 1.18
C SER A 92 21.46 -3.76 1.91
N GLY A 93 20.67 -4.78 2.27
CA GLY A 93 19.51 -4.60 3.15
C GLY A 93 18.35 -3.80 2.56
N LEU A 94 18.31 -3.58 1.23
CA LEU A 94 17.13 -3.06 0.56
C LEU A 94 16.12 -4.20 0.40
N LYS A 95 15.18 -4.22 1.35
CA LYS A 95 13.95 -5.00 1.35
C LYS A 95 12.83 -4.07 0.87
N GLU A 96 12.48 -4.10 -0.41
CA GLU A 96 11.34 -3.33 -0.89
C GLU A 96 10.06 -4.16 -0.72
N ASN A 97 9.59 -4.24 0.52
CA ASN A 97 8.20 -4.58 0.81
C ASN A 97 7.49 -3.27 1.16
N TYR A 98 7.11 -2.50 0.15
CA TYR A 98 6.45 -1.24 0.39
C TYR A 98 4.94 -1.45 0.58
N PRO A 99 4.39 -1.14 1.76
CA PRO A 99 2.97 -1.30 1.98
C PRO A 99 2.19 -0.38 1.05
N LYS A 100 1.18 -0.90 0.37
CA LYS A 100 0.24 -0.12 -0.43
C LYS A 100 -1.01 0.19 0.37
N ALA A 101 -1.41 1.45 0.33
CA ALA A 101 -2.58 1.92 1.04
C ALA A 101 -3.83 1.84 0.16
N PHE A 102 -4.89 1.25 0.70
CA PHE A 102 -6.22 1.24 0.09
C PHE A 102 -7.27 1.32 1.20
N GLY A 103 -8.18 2.29 1.09
CA GLY A 103 -9.14 2.56 2.16
C GLY A 103 -8.40 2.85 3.47
N LYS A 104 -8.75 2.14 4.55
CA LYS A 104 -8.11 2.28 5.87
C LYS A 104 -6.93 1.32 6.10
N HIS A 105 -6.55 0.55 5.09
CA HIS A 105 -5.61 -0.57 5.28
C HIS A 105 -4.33 -0.39 4.47
N LEU A 106 -3.26 -0.98 4.99
CA LEU A 106 -2.01 -1.21 4.31
C LEU A 106 -1.88 -2.69 3.95
N PHE A 107 -1.48 -2.95 2.72
CA PHE A 107 -1.24 -4.29 2.17
C PHE A 107 0.25 -4.46 1.88
N SER A 108 0.86 -5.52 2.38
CA SER A 108 2.28 -5.79 2.18
C SER A 108 2.56 -7.31 2.16
N LEU A 109 3.75 -7.71 1.73
CA LEU A 109 4.18 -9.12 1.67
C LEU A 109 5.19 -9.44 2.78
N GLU A 110 4.92 -10.50 3.53
CA GLU A 110 5.93 -11.12 4.39
C GLU A 110 6.39 -12.44 3.75
N VAL A 111 7.71 -12.63 3.66
CA VAL A 111 8.32 -13.83 3.10
C VAL A 111 9.19 -14.47 4.18
N ASN A 112 8.91 -15.73 4.48
CA ASN A 112 9.71 -16.56 5.39
C ASN A 112 10.41 -17.66 4.58
N GLU A 113 11.72 -17.55 4.43
CA GLU A 113 12.51 -18.57 3.74
C GLU A 113 12.90 -19.71 4.70
N THR A 114 12.37 -20.91 4.47
CA THR A 114 12.76 -22.11 5.23
C THR A 114 13.25 -23.21 4.29
N LYS A 115 14.53 -23.60 4.44
CA LYS A 115 15.14 -24.75 3.71
C LYS A 115 14.94 -24.71 2.18
N GLY A 116 15.08 -23.53 1.58
CA GLY A 116 14.94 -23.36 0.12
C GLY A 116 13.51 -23.33 -0.39
N LYS A 117 12.53 -23.11 0.50
CA LYS A 117 11.15 -22.77 0.14
C LYS A 117 10.78 -21.42 0.74
N ALA A 118 10.08 -20.60 -0.03
CA ALA A 118 9.50 -19.36 0.44
C ALA A 118 8.06 -19.59 0.88
N GLU A 119 7.76 -19.33 2.14
CA GLU A 119 6.39 -19.17 2.61
C GLU A 119 6.02 -17.69 2.50
N VAL A 120 5.00 -17.38 1.71
CA VAL A 120 4.58 -16.00 1.44
C VAL A 120 3.25 -15.73 2.13
N PHE A 121 3.15 -14.59 2.78
CA PHE A 121 1.93 -14.12 3.42
C PHE A 121 1.57 -12.73 2.93
N LEU A 122 0.30 -12.51 2.62
CA LEU A 122 -0.27 -11.17 2.52
C LEU A 122 -0.55 -10.68 3.93
N ILE A 123 0.06 -9.55 4.27
CA ILE A 123 -0.15 -8.85 5.54
C ILE A 123 -1.11 -7.69 5.28
N VAL A 124 -2.19 -7.65 6.05
CA VAL A 124 -3.11 -6.52 6.09
C VAL A 124 -3.09 -5.91 7.47
N GLU A 125 -2.85 -4.60 7.54
CA GLU A 125 -2.84 -3.83 8.78
C GLU A 125 -3.58 -2.51 8.63
N GLU A 126 -3.93 -1.86 9.74
CA GLU A 126 -4.49 -0.51 9.71
C GLU A 126 -3.44 0.52 9.26
N ASN A 127 -3.86 1.43 8.38
CA ASN A 127 -3.08 2.59 8.00
C ASN A 127 -3.14 3.63 9.12
N ASP A 128 -2.00 3.86 9.76
CA ASP A 128 -1.89 4.72 10.94
C ASP A 128 -0.73 5.71 10.79
N PHE A 129 -0.75 6.77 11.59
CA PHE A 129 0.26 7.81 11.62
C PHE A 129 1.66 7.22 11.84
N GLY A 130 2.63 7.79 11.14
CA GLY A 130 4.04 7.43 11.24
C GLY A 130 4.48 6.29 10.32
N LYS A 131 3.54 5.51 9.76
CA LYS A 131 3.87 4.45 8.79
C LYS A 131 4.02 5.04 7.38
N PRO A 132 5.13 4.73 6.66
CA PRO A 132 5.23 5.06 5.26
C PRO A 132 4.42 4.07 4.41
N PHE A 133 3.76 4.57 3.37
CA PHE A 133 2.95 3.77 2.45
C PHE A 133 2.98 4.34 1.04
N PHE A 134 2.64 3.51 0.05
CA PHE A 134 2.38 3.96 -1.32
C PHE A 134 0.90 4.14 -1.56
N LEU A 135 0.55 5.23 -2.24
CA LEU A 135 -0.79 5.48 -2.75
C LEU A 135 -0.71 5.54 -4.27
N GLU A 136 -1.48 4.71 -4.96
CA GLU A 136 -1.52 4.69 -6.42
C GLU A 136 -2.39 5.81 -6.98
N LEU A 137 -2.18 6.12 -8.25
CA LEU A 137 -2.92 7.14 -8.96
C LEU A 137 -4.43 6.84 -8.94
N ASN A 138 -5.23 7.88 -8.68
CA ASN A 138 -6.69 7.80 -8.53
C ASN A 138 -7.17 6.95 -7.35
N GLN A 139 -6.27 6.51 -6.46
CA GLN A 139 -6.65 5.83 -5.22
C GLN A 139 -6.88 6.82 -4.09
N LYS A 140 -7.61 6.34 -3.09
CA LYS A 140 -7.81 7.02 -1.82
C LYS A 140 -7.41 6.13 -0.66
N THR A 141 -6.85 6.75 0.36
CA THR A 141 -6.64 6.11 1.66
C THR A 141 -7.13 7.01 2.78
N MET A 142 -7.31 6.42 3.95
CA MET A 142 -7.77 7.05 5.16
C MET A 142 -6.85 6.71 6.31
N ILE A 143 -6.54 7.72 7.13
CA ILE A 143 -5.92 7.58 8.44
C ILE A 143 -6.80 8.33 9.41
N ASP A 144 -7.46 7.62 10.33
CA ASP A 144 -8.49 8.19 11.21
C ASP A 144 -9.57 8.95 10.38
N SER A 145 -9.75 10.26 10.59
CA SER A 145 -10.69 11.10 9.83
C SER A 145 -10.09 11.80 8.60
N LEU A 146 -8.79 11.63 8.34
CA LEU A 146 -8.10 12.22 7.21
C LEU A 146 -8.22 11.31 5.98
N VAL A 147 -8.85 11.83 4.92
CA VAL A 147 -8.88 11.21 3.60
C VAL A 147 -7.78 11.83 2.74
N ILE A 148 -7.01 10.98 2.07
CA ILE A 148 -5.91 11.34 1.18
C ILE A 148 -6.18 10.72 -0.18
N SER A 149 -6.16 11.52 -1.24
CA SER A 149 -6.25 11.02 -2.61
C SER A 149 -5.12 11.58 -3.46
N PHE A 150 -4.57 10.73 -4.33
CA PHE A 150 -3.47 11.09 -5.21
C PHE A 150 -3.94 11.15 -6.66
N ASP A 151 -3.58 12.25 -7.33
CA ASP A 151 -3.82 12.48 -8.74
C ASP A 151 -2.63 13.27 -9.33
N MET A 152 -2.48 13.25 -10.64
CA MET A 152 -1.33 13.84 -11.32
C MET A 152 -1.70 14.43 -12.67
N SER A 153 -0.99 15.48 -13.06
CA SER A 153 -0.94 15.91 -14.45
C SER A 153 0.36 15.43 -15.07
N VAL A 154 0.25 14.81 -16.24
CA VAL A 154 1.41 14.61 -17.11
C VAL A 154 1.70 15.94 -17.79
N THR A 155 2.54 16.78 -17.19
CA THR A 155 3.12 17.95 -17.86
C THR A 155 4.36 17.51 -18.60
N GLY A 156 4.20 17.05 -19.85
CA GLY A 156 5.33 16.55 -20.63
C GLY A 156 6.38 17.61 -20.94
N ARG A 157 7.66 17.27 -20.71
CA ARG A 157 8.77 17.75 -21.53
C ARG A 157 9.74 16.59 -21.78
N GLY A 158 9.39 15.78 -22.77
CA GLY A 158 10.32 14.83 -23.36
C GLY A 158 11.62 15.52 -23.78
N SER A 159 12.75 14.98 -23.31
CA SER A 159 14.06 15.33 -23.84
C SER A 159 14.10 15.01 -25.35
N ARG A 160 14.71 15.88 -26.15
CA ARG A 160 14.96 15.63 -27.57
C ARG A 160 16.21 14.75 -27.79
N ASN A 161 16.91 14.35 -26.73
CA ASN A 161 18.16 13.64 -26.81
C ASN A 161 17.94 12.14 -26.55
N ALA A 162 18.33 11.30 -27.50
CA ALA A 162 18.19 9.86 -27.44
C ALA A 162 19.09 9.18 -26.38
N ASP A 163 20.03 9.92 -25.78
CA ASP A 163 21.05 9.42 -24.85
C ASP A 163 20.80 9.83 -23.38
N GLU A 164 19.72 10.58 -23.10
CA GLU A 164 19.34 10.95 -21.74
C GLU A 164 18.31 9.96 -21.18
N ALA A 165 18.53 9.49 -19.94
CA ALA A 165 17.54 8.68 -19.25
C ALA A 165 16.21 9.45 -19.16
N PHE A 166 15.12 8.77 -19.54
CA PHE A 166 13.77 9.33 -19.53
C PHE A 166 13.41 9.74 -18.09
N HIS A 167 13.29 11.04 -17.84
CA HIS A 167 12.74 11.57 -16.60
C HIS A 167 11.57 12.48 -16.98
N ASP A 168 10.39 11.90 -17.13
CA ASP A 168 9.17 12.67 -17.40
C ASP A 168 8.12 12.19 -16.39
N ILE A 169 8.14 12.78 -15.20
CA ILE A 169 7.06 12.64 -14.22
C ILE A 169 6.74 14.07 -13.78
N GLY A 170 5.58 14.61 -14.18
CA GLY A 170 5.27 16.03 -14.06
C GLY A 170 4.92 16.51 -12.65
N MET A 171 4.09 17.55 -12.57
CA MET A 171 3.49 17.99 -11.30
C MET A 171 2.50 16.95 -10.76
N GLY A 172 2.71 16.52 -9.52
CA GLY A 172 1.74 15.72 -8.77
C GLY A 172 0.89 16.60 -7.85
N TRP A 173 -0.32 16.15 -7.51
CA TRP A 173 -1.07 16.75 -6.41
C TRP A 173 -1.72 15.72 -5.49
N ILE A 174 -1.71 16.06 -4.21
CA ILE A 174 -2.35 15.29 -3.15
C ILE A 174 -3.50 16.14 -2.64
N LYS A 175 -4.70 15.59 -2.73
CA LYS A 175 -5.87 16.20 -2.13
C LYS A 175 -6.10 15.59 -0.75
N LEU A 176 -6.20 16.46 0.25
CA LEU A 176 -6.47 16.13 1.64
C LEU A 176 -7.90 16.55 1.98
N SER A 177 -8.62 15.74 2.74
CA SER A 177 -9.93 16.10 3.27
C SER A 177 -10.08 15.64 4.71
N ALA A 178 -10.52 16.54 5.59
CA ALA A 178 -10.77 16.23 7.00
C ALA A 178 -11.80 17.21 7.56
N ASN A 179 -12.81 16.70 8.27
CA ASN A 179 -13.87 17.50 8.91
C ASN A 179 -14.61 18.45 7.95
N GLY A 180 -14.85 17.99 6.71
CA GLY A 180 -15.60 18.76 5.70
C GLY A 180 -14.80 19.86 5.00
N GLU A 181 -13.52 20.02 5.31
CA GLU A 181 -12.62 20.94 4.60
C GLU A 181 -11.62 20.17 3.75
N GLU A 182 -11.10 20.80 2.69
CA GLU A 182 -10.19 20.20 1.72
C GLU A 182 -8.99 21.11 1.44
N GLU A 183 -7.86 20.51 1.09
CA GLU A 183 -6.64 21.19 0.64
C GLU A 183 -5.99 20.39 -0.50
N THR A 184 -5.43 21.08 -1.48
CA THR A 184 -4.67 20.45 -2.57
C THR A 184 -3.22 20.87 -2.47
N ILE A 185 -2.35 19.92 -2.17
CA ILE A 185 -0.90 20.11 -2.16
C ILE A 185 -0.36 19.75 -3.54
N THR A 186 0.25 20.70 -4.23
CA THR A 186 0.99 20.44 -5.46
C THR A 186 2.47 20.26 -5.17
N PHE A 187 3.13 19.33 -5.83
CA PHE A 187 4.56 19.12 -5.69
C PHE A 187 5.22 18.81 -7.05
N ASP A 188 6.49 19.19 -7.14
CA ASP A 188 7.33 19.04 -8.32
C ASP A 188 8.27 17.84 -8.14
N SER A 189 8.40 17.01 -9.18
CA SER A 189 9.25 15.81 -9.17
C SER A 189 10.74 16.14 -9.05
N ASP A 190 11.19 17.22 -9.68
CA ASP A 190 12.59 17.63 -9.70
C ASP A 190 12.97 18.14 -8.30
N GLU A 191 12.07 18.90 -7.68
CA GLU A 191 12.24 19.33 -6.30
C GLU A 191 12.28 18.13 -5.33
N LEU A 192 11.41 17.14 -5.53
CA LEU A 192 11.42 15.91 -4.73
C LEU A 192 12.71 15.11 -4.94
N PHE A 193 13.20 15.01 -6.16
CA PHE A 193 14.46 14.33 -6.49
C PHE A 193 15.66 15.00 -5.81
N ASP A 194 15.76 16.32 -5.93
CA ASP A 194 16.86 17.10 -5.33
C ASP A 194 16.86 17.03 -3.80
N LYS A 195 15.67 17.20 -3.20
CA LYS A 195 15.53 17.24 -1.73
C LYS A 195 15.41 15.86 -1.09
N LYS A 196 15.18 14.81 -1.89
CA LYS A 196 14.88 13.42 -1.48
C LYS A 196 13.59 13.24 -0.66
N ARG A 197 12.95 14.34 -0.25
CA ARG A 197 11.65 14.37 0.43
C ARG A 197 11.11 15.79 0.45
N LEU A 198 9.78 15.92 0.46
CA LEU A 198 9.07 17.19 0.66
C LEU A 198 8.17 17.06 1.89
N SER A 199 7.89 18.17 2.58
CA SER A 199 7.02 18.19 3.76
C SER A 199 6.02 19.33 3.70
N PHE A 200 4.78 19.03 4.07
CA PHE A 200 3.68 19.99 4.10
C PHE A 200 2.91 19.85 5.40
N ASP A 201 2.65 20.98 6.06
CA ASP A 201 1.82 21.04 7.26
C ASP A 201 0.42 21.51 6.88
N TRP A 202 -0.61 20.73 7.25
CA TRP A 202 -2.01 21.11 7.08
C TRP A 202 -2.82 20.72 8.32
N LYS A 203 -3.47 21.70 8.95
CA LYS A 203 -4.15 21.53 10.24
C LYS A 203 -3.22 20.90 11.29
N GLU A 204 -3.62 19.75 11.85
CA GLU A 204 -2.88 18.96 12.82
C GLU A 204 -2.06 17.83 12.16
N TYR A 205 -1.86 17.88 10.85
CA TYR A 205 -1.14 16.86 10.09
C TYR A 205 0.15 17.42 9.50
N ARG A 206 1.18 16.59 9.48
CA ARG A 206 2.40 16.77 8.70
C ARG A 206 2.49 15.63 7.71
N MET A 207 2.49 15.96 6.43
CA MET A 207 2.67 15.01 5.35
C MET A 207 4.09 15.09 4.81
N TRP A 208 4.69 13.92 4.60
CA TRP A 208 5.95 13.75 3.90
C TRP A 208 5.69 13.05 2.57
N ILE A 209 6.22 13.63 1.50
CA ILE A 209 6.35 12.97 0.20
C ILE A 209 7.77 12.44 0.11
N LEU A 210 7.93 11.13 0.00
CA LEU A 210 9.22 10.43 0.09
C LEU A 210 9.74 9.97 -1.27
N ALA A 211 8.83 9.58 -2.17
CA ALA A 211 9.15 9.13 -3.52
C ALA A 211 7.92 9.31 -4.42
N TYR A 212 8.15 9.40 -5.72
CA TYR A 212 7.10 9.52 -6.73
C TYR A 212 7.41 8.69 -7.99
N PRO A 213 7.39 7.34 -7.90
CA PRO A 213 7.62 6.49 -9.06
C PRO A 213 6.35 6.35 -9.92
N GLU A 214 6.48 6.72 -11.19
CA GLU A 214 5.50 6.54 -12.26
C GLU A 214 4.09 7.00 -11.91
N THR A 215 3.26 6.08 -11.40
CA THR A 215 1.83 6.23 -11.12
C THR A 215 1.50 6.02 -9.63
N SER A 216 2.48 6.19 -8.74
CA SER A 216 2.28 6.06 -7.30
C SER A 216 3.13 7.05 -6.53
N VAL A 217 2.66 7.46 -5.35
CA VAL A 217 3.40 8.36 -4.46
C VAL A 217 3.64 7.67 -3.11
N GLN A 218 4.87 7.73 -2.63
CA GLN A 218 5.21 7.27 -1.28
C GLN A 218 4.99 8.40 -0.28
N LEU A 219 4.13 8.16 0.68
CA LEU A 219 3.72 9.13 1.69
C LEU A 219 4.04 8.61 3.09
N LYS A 220 4.20 9.55 4.02
CA LYS A 220 4.13 9.29 5.46
C LYS A 220 3.40 10.45 6.10
N VAL A 221 2.43 10.17 6.95
CA VAL A 221 1.64 11.20 7.64
C VAL A 221 1.89 11.11 9.15
N GLU A 222 2.14 12.24 9.79
CA GLU A 222 2.33 12.36 11.23
C GLU A 222 1.31 13.37 11.78
N ARG A 223 0.96 13.24 13.06
CA ARG A 223 0.30 14.35 13.76
C ARG A 223 1.33 15.45 13.99
N SER A 224 1.05 16.63 13.45
CA SER A 224 1.79 17.85 13.80
C SER A 224 1.56 18.14 15.28
N CYS A 225 2.65 18.35 16.03
CA CYS A 225 2.52 18.94 17.36
C CYS A 225 1.73 20.26 17.23
N PRO A 226 0.69 20.50 18.04
CA PRO A 226 -0.02 21.77 17.98
C PRO A 226 0.98 22.90 18.17
N ASN A 227 1.06 23.80 17.19
CA ASN A 227 1.90 24.97 17.29
C ASN A 227 1.34 25.80 18.46
N PRO A 228 2.07 26.01 19.57
CA PRO A 228 1.52 26.66 20.77
C PRO A 228 1.06 28.11 20.54
N LYS A 229 1.26 28.66 19.34
CA LYS A 229 0.84 30.01 18.95
C LYS A 229 -0.63 30.12 18.52
N THR A 230 -1.34 29.01 18.24
CA THR A 230 -2.79 29.04 17.92
C THR A 230 -3.69 28.67 19.10
N ALA A 231 -3.13 28.16 20.22
CA ALA A 231 -3.89 27.84 21.43
C ALA A 231 -4.19 29.06 22.34
N GLY A 232 -3.86 30.28 21.90
CA GLY A 232 -3.91 31.48 22.72
C GLY A 232 -4.66 32.65 22.09
N ARG A 233 -5.93 32.49 21.72
CA ARG A 233 -6.82 33.63 21.47
C ARG A 233 -8.30 33.33 21.73
N PHE A 234 -8.59 32.79 22.90
CA PHE A 234 -9.87 33.07 23.57
C PHE A 234 -9.56 33.49 25.01
N LYS A 235 -9.56 34.81 25.21
CA LYS A 235 -9.80 35.42 26.53
C LYS A 235 -10.72 36.61 26.32
N ASN A 236 -11.91 36.46 26.90
CA ASN A 236 -12.96 37.42 27.25
C ASN A 236 -13.63 38.20 26.11
#